data_AF-A0A2H0FX60-F1
#
_entry.id   AF-A0A2H0FX60-F1
#
_cell.length_a   1.000
_cell.length_b   1.000
_cell.length_c   1.000
_cell.angle_alpha   90.00
_cell.angle_beta   90.00
_cell.angle_gamma   90.00
#
_symmetry.space_group_name_H-M   'P 1'
#
loop_
_entity.id
_entity.type
_entity.pdbx_description
1 polymer ?
#
loop_
_entity_poly.entity_id
_entity_poly.type
_entity_poly.pdbx_seq_one_letter_code
_entity_poly.pdbx_strand_id
1 'polypeptide(L)'
;MHGCSIKNNVFLLGNISDAEFKYLLNETELFVYIPLYEGFGLPVLEAMAAGAEILTSSTTSLPEVIGNTGHTVNPESQDKVVQKIKEILKEKRLDGIKRIDVISRARAFSWGKSAQQHMNIFKRIL
;
A
#
# COMPACT_ATOMS: atom_id res chain seq x y z
N MET A 1 25.59 -20.63 6.50
CA MET A 1 24.37 -20.38 5.70
C MET A 1 23.19 -20.95 6.46
N HIS A 2 22.44 -20.12 7.20
CA HIS A 2 21.33 -20.57 8.02
C HIS A 2 20.12 -20.85 7.11
N GLY A 3 19.66 -22.11 7.09
CA GLY A 3 18.52 -22.56 6.31
C GLY A 3 17.23 -21.87 6.75
N CYS A 4 16.76 -20.93 5.95
CA CYS A 4 15.41 -20.38 6.12
C CYS A 4 14.43 -21.39 5.50
N SER A 5 13.82 -22.23 6.34
CA SER A 5 12.79 -23.19 5.94
C SER A 5 11.45 -22.45 5.71
N ILE A 6 11.40 -21.58 4.69
CA ILE A 6 10.16 -20.92 4.26
C ILE A 6 9.37 -21.94 3.41
N LYS A 7 8.64 -22.85 4.06
CA LYS A 7 7.90 -23.94 3.40
C LYS A 7 6.52 -23.49 2.91
N ASN A 8 6.12 -23.99 1.73
CA ASN A 8 4.81 -24.11 1.06
C ASN A 8 3.82 -22.92 1.02
N ASN A 9 4.03 -21.86 1.81
CA ASN A 9 3.11 -20.73 1.93
C ASN A 9 3.72 -19.41 1.44
N VAL A 10 4.89 -19.47 0.80
CA VAL A 10 5.57 -18.31 0.22
C VAL A 10 5.87 -18.60 -1.23
N PHE A 11 5.37 -17.73 -2.09
CA PHE A 11 5.52 -17.82 -3.53
C PHE A 11 6.31 -16.59 -3.99
N LEU A 12 7.51 -16.82 -4.54
CA LEU A 12 8.29 -15.80 -5.21
C LEU A 12 7.85 -15.78 -6.68
N LEU A 13 7.02 -14.82 -7.04
CA LEU A 13 6.33 -14.81 -8.33
C LEU A 13 7.23 -14.41 -9.51
N GLY A 14 8.37 -13.78 -9.25
CA GLY A 14 9.24 -13.26 -10.31
C GLY A 14 8.54 -12.16 -11.11
N ASN A 15 8.72 -12.17 -12.44
CA ASN A 15 7.99 -11.28 -13.33
C ASN A 15 6.61 -11.87 -13.64
N ILE A 16 5.59 -11.10 -13.34
CA ILE A 16 4.19 -11.39 -13.67
C ILE A 16 3.66 -10.32 -14.61
N SER A 17 2.63 -10.66 -15.38
CA SER A 17 1.91 -9.71 -16.22
C SER A 17 1.10 -8.71 -15.39
N ASP A 18 0.76 -7.57 -15.99
CA ASP A 18 -0.12 -6.57 -15.37
C ASP A 18 -1.48 -7.16 -14.97
N ALA A 19 -1.99 -8.13 -15.74
CA ALA A 19 -3.25 -8.79 -15.46
C ALA A 19 -3.16 -9.67 -14.19
N GLU A 20 -2.08 -10.44 -14.07
CA GLU A 20 -1.80 -11.24 -12.87
C GLU A 20 -1.58 -10.35 -11.65
N PHE A 21 -0.81 -9.27 -11.79
CA PHE A 21 -0.58 -8.31 -10.71
C PHE A 21 -1.89 -7.70 -10.20
N LYS A 22 -2.75 -7.23 -11.10
CA LYS A 22 -4.08 -6.70 -10.74
C LYS A 22 -4.96 -7.74 -10.08
N TYR A 23 -4.95 -8.97 -10.58
CA TYR A 23 -5.70 -10.08 -9.98
C TYR A 23 -5.25 -10.31 -8.54
N LEU A 24 -3.93 -10.43 -8.32
CA LEU A 24 -3.35 -10.64 -6.99
C LEU A 24 -3.69 -9.51 -6.03
N LEU A 25 -3.59 -8.26 -6.45
CA LEU A 25 -3.96 -7.12 -5.60
C LEU A 25 -5.45 -7.12 -5.22
N ASN A 26 -6.35 -7.48 -6.15
CA ASN A 26 -7.79 -7.57 -5.85
C ASN A 26 -8.11 -8.68 -4.84
N GLU A 27 -7.40 -9.81 -4.93
CA GLU A 27 -7.56 -10.95 -4.04
C GLU A 27 -6.74 -10.83 -2.74
N THR A 28 -5.89 -9.80 -2.63
CA THR A 28 -5.10 -9.55 -1.41
C THR A 28 -6.02 -9.19 -0.24
N GLU A 29 -5.79 -9.86 0.88
CA GLU A 29 -6.40 -9.54 2.17
C GLU A 29 -5.65 -8.38 2.83
N LEU A 30 -4.32 -8.50 2.94
CA LEU A 30 -3.43 -7.49 3.50
C LEU A 30 -2.19 -7.30 2.60
N PHE A 31 -2.00 -6.08 2.13
CA PHE A 31 -0.79 -5.65 1.43
C PHE A 31 0.20 -5.04 2.43
N VAL A 32 1.38 -5.66 2.53
CA VAL A 32 2.44 -5.24 3.46
C VAL A 32 3.60 -4.65 2.68
N TYR A 33 3.91 -3.37 2.92
CA TYR A 33 5.00 -2.67 2.26
C TYR A 33 5.74 -1.77 3.25
N ILE A 34 6.89 -2.22 3.75
CA ILE A 34 7.62 -1.58 4.87
C ILE A 34 8.98 -1.02 4.39
N PRO A 35 9.01 0.02 3.54
CA PRO A 35 10.27 0.62 3.12
C PRO A 35 10.86 1.51 4.23
N LEU A 36 12.18 1.59 4.31
CA LEU A 36 12.86 2.59 5.14
C LEU A 36 12.69 4.00 4.57
N TYR A 37 12.65 4.10 3.24
CA TYR A 37 12.48 5.35 2.50
C TYR A 37 11.64 5.11 1.25
N GLU A 38 10.66 5.97 1.03
CA GLU A 38 9.81 5.98 -0.17
C GLU A 38 9.49 7.42 -0.58
N GLY A 39 9.67 7.73 -1.86
CA GLY A 39 9.47 9.08 -2.39
C GLY A 39 8.00 9.48 -2.44
N PHE A 40 7.12 8.56 -2.84
CA PHE A 40 5.68 8.85 -2.94
C PHE A 40 4.79 7.72 -2.44
N GLY A 41 5.01 6.47 -2.84
CA GLY A 41 4.15 5.35 -2.44
C GLY A 41 3.19 4.86 -3.53
N LEU A 42 3.64 4.82 -4.79
CA LEU A 42 2.88 4.20 -5.88
C LEU A 42 2.44 2.75 -5.58
N PRO A 43 3.30 1.86 -5.04
CA PRO A 43 2.88 0.49 -4.72
C PRO A 43 1.70 0.44 -3.74
N VAL A 44 1.68 1.37 -2.78
CA VAL A 44 0.60 1.51 -1.81
C VAL A 44 -0.67 2.01 -2.50
N LEU A 45 -0.58 3.02 -3.37
CA LEU A 45 -1.74 3.51 -4.12
C LEU A 45 -2.35 2.45 -5.04
N GLU A 46 -1.54 1.62 -5.68
CA GLU A 46 -2.00 0.52 -6.52
C GLU A 46 -2.78 -0.51 -5.70
N ALA A 47 -2.25 -0.92 -4.55
CA ALA A 47 -2.94 -1.83 -3.64
C ALA A 47 -4.24 -1.21 -3.08
N MET A 48 -4.23 0.09 -2.74
CA MET A 48 -5.42 0.80 -2.28
C MET A 48 -6.48 0.91 -3.38
N ALA A 49 -6.08 1.15 -4.63
CA ALA A 49 -7.00 1.19 -5.77
C ALA A 49 -7.68 -0.17 -6.04
N ALA A 50 -7.00 -1.27 -5.69
CA ALA A 50 -7.57 -2.62 -5.69
C ALA A 50 -8.40 -2.93 -4.42
N GLY A 51 -8.45 -2.02 -3.44
CA GLY A 51 -9.21 -2.17 -2.20
C GLY A 51 -8.59 -3.14 -1.20
N ALA A 52 -7.28 -3.37 -1.26
CA ALA A 52 -6.55 -4.16 -0.27
C ALA A 52 -6.41 -3.40 1.05
N GLU A 53 -6.41 -4.12 2.18
CA GLU A 53 -5.99 -3.52 3.45
C GLU A 53 -4.49 -3.23 3.42
N ILE A 54 -4.06 -2.10 3.97
CA ILE A 54 -2.67 -1.64 3.87
C ILE A 54 -2.00 -1.65 5.24
N LEU A 55 -0.82 -2.26 5.30
CA LEU A 55 0.17 -2.01 6.34
C LEU A 55 1.45 -1.47 5.70
N THR A 56 1.83 -0.25 6.06
CA THR A 56 3.00 0.43 5.49
C THR A 56 3.92 1.06 6.54
N SER A 57 5.06 1.59 6.10
CA SER A 57 5.98 2.32 6.96
C SER A 57 5.36 3.62 7.51
N SER A 58 5.67 3.96 8.76
CA SER A 58 5.29 5.23 9.40
C SER A 58 6.21 6.40 9.03
N THR A 59 7.13 6.22 8.08
CA THR A 59 8.12 7.23 7.67
C THR A 59 7.81 7.79 6.29
N THR A 60 8.42 8.94 5.97
CA THR A 60 8.38 9.58 4.64
C THR A 60 6.96 9.95 4.17
N SER A 61 6.62 9.71 2.91
CA SER A 61 5.36 10.09 2.26
C SER A 61 4.19 9.18 2.61
N LEU A 62 4.45 7.96 3.11
CA LEU A 62 3.45 6.92 3.23
C LEU A 62 2.31 7.20 4.24
N PRO A 63 2.56 7.79 5.43
CA PRO A 63 1.49 8.21 6.32
C PRO A 63 0.53 9.20 5.66
N GLU A 64 1.07 10.12 4.85
CA GLU A 64 0.26 11.07 4.10
C GLU A 64 -0.52 10.37 3.00
N VAL A 65 0.06 9.42 2.26
CA VAL A 65 -0.66 8.70 1.20
C VAL A 65 -1.85 7.92 1.74
N ILE A 66 -1.65 7.11 2.78
CA ILE A 66 -2.71 6.25 3.30
C ILE A 66 -3.76 7.01 4.13
N GLY A 67 -3.40 8.14 4.73
CA GLY A 67 -4.29 8.86 5.65
C GLY A 67 -4.81 7.94 6.77
N ASN A 68 -6.13 7.95 6.97
CA ASN A 68 -6.79 7.13 8.01
C ASN A 68 -7.30 5.77 7.50
N THR A 69 -7.03 5.41 6.24
CA THR A 69 -7.59 4.19 5.61
C THR A 69 -6.63 3.00 5.66
N GLY A 70 -5.56 3.07 6.45
CA GLY A 70 -4.58 1.99 6.56
C GLY A 70 -3.79 2.08 7.86
N HIS A 71 -2.86 1.14 8.01
CA HIS A 71 -2.03 1.01 9.21
C HIS A 71 -0.60 1.42 8.91
N THR A 72 0.05 2.09 9.87
CA THR A 72 1.49 2.37 9.81
C THR A 72 2.25 1.69 10.93
N VAL A 73 3.51 1.38 10.68
CA VAL A 73 4.44 0.84 11.68
C VAL A 73 5.85 1.37 11.45
N ASN A 74 6.64 1.52 12.51
CA ASN A 74 8.05 1.87 12.37
C ASN A 74 8.78 0.72 11.62
N PRO A 75 9.40 1.00 10.46
CA PRO A 75 10.03 -0.02 9.62
C PRO A 75 11.25 -0.68 10.28
N GLU A 76 11.88 -0.05 11.28
CA GLU A 76 13.02 -0.60 12.01
C GLU A 76 12.60 -1.58 13.12
N SER A 77 11.31 -1.68 13.41
CA SER A 77 10.78 -2.52 14.50
C SER A 77 10.15 -3.81 13.97
N GLN A 78 10.98 -4.81 13.61
CA GLN A 78 10.51 -6.10 13.08
C GLN A 78 9.42 -6.75 13.94
N ASP A 79 9.57 -6.75 15.26
CA ASP A 79 8.58 -7.36 16.17
C ASP A 79 7.21 -6.67 16.09
N LYS A 80 7.21 -5.33 15.94
CA LYS A 80 5.98 -4.56 15.79
C LYS A 80 5.32 -4.81 14.43
N VAL A 81 6.10 -5.00 13.37
CA VAL A 81 5.58 -5.38 12.05
C VAL A 81 4.84 -6.72 12.16
N VAL A 82 5.48 -7.73 12.74
CA VAL A 82 4.89 -9.06 12.92
C VAL A 82 3.63 -9.01 13.79
N GLN A 83 3.69 -8.28 14.91
CA GLN A 83 2.55 -8.10 15.79
C GLN A 83 1.37 -7.45 15.05
N LYS A 84 1.63 -6.37 14.29
CA LYS A 84 0.59 -5.64 13.57
C LYS A 84 -0.05 -6.49 12.47
N ILE A 85 0.73 -7.27 11.72
CA ILE A 85 0.19 -8.24 10.74
C ILE A 85 -0.75 -9.24 11.42
N LYS A 86 -0.36 -9.80 12.57
CA LYS A 86 -1.19 -10.75 13.32
C LYS A 86 -2.46 -10.11 13.88
N GLU A 87 -2.39 -8.86 14.31
CA GLU A 87 -3.56 -8.11 14.79
C GLU A 87 -4.56 -7.90 13.65
N ILE A 88 -4.09 -7.42 12.50
CA ILE A 88 -4.94 -7.15 11.33
C ILE A 88 -5.60 -8.45 10.83
N LEU A 89 -4.82 -9.52 10.64
CA LEU A 89 -5.34 -10.80 10.11
C LEU A 89 -6.22 -11.58 11.11
N LYS A 90 -6.29 -11.17 12.39
CA LYS A 90 -7.28 -11.70 13.34
C LYS A 90 -8.64 -11.06 13.16
N GLU A 91 -8.67 -9.82 12.67
CA GLU A 91 -9.91 -9.20 12.24
C GLU A 91 -10.36 -9.84 10.92
N LYS A 92 -11.66 -9.80 10.63
CA LYS A 92 -12.12 -10.22 9.31
C LYS A 92 -11.61 -9.21 8.28
N ARG A 93 -11.34 -9.67 7.05
CA ARG A 93 -11.12 -8.83 5.86
C ARG A 93 -12.02 -7.59 5.90
N LEU A 94 -11.47 -6.45 5.49
CA LEU A 94 -12.20 -5.18 5.38
C LEU A 94 -13.63 -5.40 4.89
N ASP A 95 -14.58 -4.88 5.67
CA ASP A 95 -15.96 -4.82 5.22
C ASP A 95 -16.09 -3.91 3.98
N GLY A 96 -17.25 -3.99 3.33
CA GLY A 96 -17.50 -3.23 2.10
C GLY A 96 -17.35 -1.72 2.26
N ILE A 97 -17.62 -1.16 3.45
CA ILE A 97 -17.53 0.28 3.70
C ILE A 97 -16.05 0.69 3.78
N LYS A 98 -15.26 0.02 4.63
CA LYS A 98 -13.83 0.31 4.75
C LYS A 98 -13.09 0.11 3.43
N ARG A 99 -13.47 -0.90 2.64
CA ARG A 99 -12.90 -1.12 1.30
C ARG A 99 -13.19 0.05 0.36
N ILE A 100 -14.41 0.61 0.39
CA ILE A 100 -14.76 1.79 -0.40
C ILE A 100 -13.93 3.01 0.03
N ASP A 101 -13.71 3.20 1.33
CA ASP A 101 -12.90 4.31 1.85
C ASP A 101 -11.45 4.24 1.36
N VAL A 102 -10.84 3.06 1.40
CA VAL A 102 -9.49 2.81 0.87
C VAL A 102 -9.40 3.16 -0.62
N ILE A 103 -10.35 2.69 -1.41
CA ILE A 103 -10.41 2.96 -2.86
C ILE A 103 -10.63 4.46 -3.12
N SER A 104 -11.51 5.09 -2.34
CA SER A 104 -11.80 6.53 -2.44
C SER A 104 -10.56 7.37 -2.14
N ARG A 105 -9.78 6.97 -1.12
CA ARG A 105 -8.51 7.61 -0.78
C ARG A 105 -7.53 7.52 -1.94
N ALA A 106 -7.37 6.36 -2.56
CA ALA A 106 -6.50 6.20 -3.73
C ALA A 106 -6.93 7.11 -4.90
N ARG A 107 -8.23 7.23 -5.17
CA ARG A 107 -8.78 8.09 -6.24
C ARG A 107 -8.53 9.58 -6.05
N ALA A 108 -8.20 10.03 -4.83
CA ALA A 108 -7.83 11.43 -4.57
C ALA A 108 -6.50 11.82 -5.24
N PHE A 109 -5.69 10.82 -5.62
CA PHE A 109 -4.42 10.97 -6.30
C PHE A 109 -4.59 10.60 -7.78
N SER A 110 -4.29 11.53 -8.67
CA SER A 110 -4.28 11.26 -10.11
C SER A 110 -3.23 12.09 -10.83
N TRP A 111 -2.63 11.51 -11.86
CA TRP A 111 -1.68 12.22 -12.72
C TRP A 111 -2.32 13.43 -13.39
N GLY A 112 -3.59 13.33 -13.80
CA GLY A 112 -4.32 14.46 -14.37
C GLY A 112 -4.46 15.64 -13.40
N LYS A 113 -4.80 15.38 -12.13
CA LYS A 113 -4.87 16.42 -11.09
C LYS A 113 -3.50 17.04 -10.82
N SER A 114 -2.47 16.21 -10.71
CA SER A 114 -1.09 16.68 -10.53
C SER A 114 -0.66 17.59 -11.69
N ALA A 115 -0.83 17.15 -12.93
CA ALA A 115 -0.48 17.92 -14.12
C ALA A 115 -1.23 19.25 -14.19
N GLN A 116 -2.55 19.25 -13.89
CA GLN A 116 -3.35 20.47 -13.87
C GLN A 116 -2.88 21.46 -12.80
N GLN A 117 -2.54 20.98 -11.60
CA GLN A 117 -2.02 21.83 -10.52
C GLN A 117 -0.68 22.47 -10.90
N HIS A 118 0.23 21.72 -11.52
CA HIS A 118 1.50 22.26 -12.01
C HIS A 118 1.29 23.30 -13.12
N MET A 119 0.42 22.99 -14.10
CA MET A 119 0.09 23.92 -15.19
C MET A 119 -0.47 25.25 -14.67
N ASN A 120 -1.31 25.22 -13.63
CA ASN A 120 -1.84 26.44 -13.02
C ASN A 120 -0.75 27.31 -12.40
N ILE A 121 0.30 26.72 -11.84
CA ILE A 121 1.45 27.45 -11.29
C ILE A 121 2.25 28.08 -12.45
N PHE A 122 2.55 27.32 -13.50
CA PHE A 122 3.27 27.84 -14.67
C PHE A 122 2.56 29.02 -15.31
N LYS A 123 1.23 28.96 -15.46
CA LYS A 123 0.41 30.08 -15.97
C LYS A 123 0.37 31.30 -15.06
N ARG A 124 0.73 31.17 -13.78
CA ARG A 124 0.74 32.29 -12.82
C ARG A 124 2.06 33.05 -12.82
N ILE A 125 3.15 32.38 -13.20
CA ILE A 125 4.51 32.95 -13.14
C ILE A 125 5.05 33.37 -14.52
N LEU A 126 4.42 32.93 -15.60
CA LEU A 126 4.61 33.40 -16.97
C LEU A 126 3.58 34.48 -17.30
#